data_AF-A0A2V6F791-F1
#
_entry.id   AF-A0A2V6F791-F1
#
_cell.length_a   1.000
_cell.length_b   1.000
_cell.length_c   1.000
_cell.angle_alpha   90.00
_cell.angle_beta   90.00
_cell.angle_gamma   90.00
#
_symmetry.space_group_name_H-M   'P 1'
#
loop_
_entity.id
_entity.type
_entity.pdbx_description
1 polymer ?
#
loop_
_entity_poly.entity_id
_entity_poly.type
_entity_poly.pdbx_seq_one_letter_code
_entity_poly.pdbx_strand_id
1 'polypeptide(L)'
;MKRYTVFLAIGAGLSLTIAGCGKKGPAANVAELQQAFATKAADANPDAAKAGGTTQEQSDQIQKNIGQAVSALKTNGYLEAFVALRSVQSAPNLTLDQYTAVVNARLAVEKEVAARAVAGDPVALRAVEAIKGAARR
;
A
#
# COMPACT_ATOMS: atom_id res chain seq x y z
N MET A 1 -39.83 -24.93 -51.35
CA MET A 1 -39.81 -23.57 -51.96
C MET A 1 -39.64 -22.55 -50.83
N LYS A 2 -38.66 -21.62 -50.97
CA LYS A 2 -38.66 -20.22 -50.47
C LYS A 2 -38.96 -20.00 -48.95
N ARG A 3 -38.08 -19.47 -48.10
CA ARG A 3 -37.15 -18.33 -48.25
C ARG A 3 -36.07 -18.35 -47.15
N TYR A 4 -34.82 -18.16 -47.54
CA TYR A 4 -33.70 -17.83 -46.66
C TYR A 4 -33.64 -16.31 -46.49
N THR A 5 -33.69 -15.83 -45.25
CA THR A 5 -33.31 -14.45 -44.89
C THR A 5 -32.02 -14.51 -44.07
N VAL A 6 -30.94 -14.11 -44.75
CA VAL A 6 -29.60 -13.84 -44.23
C VAL A 6 -29.59 -12.48 -43.53
N PHE A 7 -28.76 -12.34 -42.47
CA PHE A 7 -27.98 -11.17 -41.99
C PHE A 7 -27.95 -11.17 -40.44
N LEU A 8 -26.91 -11.69 -39.77
CA LEU A 8 -25.58 -11.10 -39.48
C LEU A 8 -25.59 -10.15 -38.26
N ALA A 9 -25.12 -10.65 -37.12
CA ALA A 9 -24.58 -9.92 -35.96
C ALA A 9 -23.68 -10.91 -35.18
N ILE A 10 -22.43 -11.12 -35.59
CA ILE A 10 -21.24 -10.44 -35.05
C ILE A 10 -21.32 -10.15 -33.55
N GLY A 11 -20.68 -11.02 -32.77
CA GLY A 11 -19.62 -10.63 -31.83
C GLY A 11 -20.03 -9.99 -30.50
N ALA A 12 -19.96 -10.78 -29.43
CA ALA A 12 -19.30 -10.46 -28.15
C ALA A 12 -19.65 -11.62 -27.20
N GLY A 13 -18.73 -12.49 -26.80
CA GLY A 13 -17.39 -12.15 -26.35
C GLY A 13 -17.38 -12.27 -24.83
N LEU A 14 -16.82 -13.38 -24.36
CA LEU A 14 -16.25 -13.57 -23.03
C LEU A 14 -17.11 -13.10 -21.86
N SER A 15 -17.83 -14.04 -21.25
CA SER A 15 -18.09 -13.99 -19.82
C SER A 15 -16.74 -13.93 -19.10
N LEU A 16 -16.30 -12.70 -18.77
CA LEU A 16 -15.21 -12.47 -17.84
C LEU A 16 -15.66 -13.03 -16.49
N THR A 17 -15.32 -14.28 -16.23
CA THR A 17 -15.06 -14.74 -14.88
C THR A 17 -13.92 -13.87 -14.37
N ILE A 18 -14.25 -12.79 -13.67
CA ILE A 18 -13.31 -12.09 -12.82
C ILE A 18 -12.93 -13.11 -11.75
N ALA A 19 -11.91 -13.92 -12.08
CA ALA A 19 -11.10 -14.58 -11.10
C ALA A 19 -10.66 -13.46 -10.16
N GLY A 20 -11.24 -13.45 -8.96
CA GLY A 20 -10.73 -12.71 -7.82
C GLY A 20 -9.33 -13.24 -7.55
N CYS A 21 -8.38 -12.76 -8.34
CA CYS A 21 -6.96 -12.95 -8.18
C CYS A 21 -6.68 -12.54 -6.74
N GLY A 22 -6.21 -13.49 -5.92
CA GLY A 22 -6.02 -13.35 -4.48
C GLY A 22 -5.16 -12.12 -4.14
N LYS A 23 -5.80 -10.96 -4.09
CA LYS A 23 -5.22 -9.73 -3.60
C LYS A 23 -5.50 -9.75 -2.11
N LYS A 24 -4.45 -10.00 -1.33
CA LYS A 24 -4.38 -9.55 0.06
C LYS A 24 -4.88 -8.10 0.08
N GLY A 25 -6.09 -7.91 0.61
CA GLY A 25 -6.73 -6.59 0.67
C GLY A 25 -5.94 -5.62 1.53
N PRO A 26 -6.31 -4.33 1.56
CA PRO A 26 -5.61 -3.32 2.36
C PRO A 26 -5.42 -3.76 3.82
N ALA A 27 -6.41 -4.45 4.39
CA ALA A 27 -6.36 -5.00 5.74
C ALA A 27 -5.23 -6.03 5.97
N ALA A 28 -4.91 -6.87 4.99
CA ALA A 28 -3.85 -7.86 5.11
C ALA A 28 -2.45 -7.20 5.08
N ASN A 29 -2.29 -6.14 4.29
CA ASN A 29 -1.03 -5.36 4.25
C ASN A 29 -0.85 -4.52 5.52
N VAL A 30 -1.95 -4.03 6.12
CA VAL A 30 -1.94 -3.39 7.44
C VAL A 30 -1.51 -4.38 8.52
N ALA A 31 -2.02 -5.60 8.51
CA ALA A 31 -1.65 -6.62 9.48
C ALA A 31 -0.16 -7.03 9.34
N GLU A 32 0.33 -7.20 8.11
CA GLU A 32 1.74 -7.50 7.81
C GLU A 32 2.66 -6.36 8.28
N LEU A 33 2.27 -5.11 8.03
CA LEU A 33 2.98 -3.93 8.54
C LEU A 33 2.97 -3.87 10.06
N GLN A 34 1.83 -4.11 10.71
CA GLN A 34 1.78 -4.13 12.18
C GLN A 34 2.65 -5.25 12.74
N GLN A 35 2.65 -6.43 12.14
CA GLN A 35 3.44 -7.57 12.59
C GLN A 35 4.95 -7.31 12.46
N ALA A 36 5.39 -6.76 11.33
CA ALA A 36 6.81 -6.46 11.09
C ALA A 36 7.41 -5.48 12.12
N PHE A 37 6.55 -4.66 12.75
CA PHE A 37 6.95 -3.68 13.77
C PHE A 37 6.46 -4.04 15.18
N ALA A 38 5.62 -5.07 15.33
CA ALA A 38 5.21 -5.62 16.63
C ALA A 38 6.26 -6.59 17.19
N THR A 39 7.06 -7.23 16.32
CA THR A 39 8.33 -7.81 16.72
C THR A 39 9.25 -6.66 17.14
N LYS A 40 9.17 -6.30 18.43
CA LYS A 40 10.21 -5.54 19.12
C LYS A 40 11.54 -6.14 18.67
N ALA A 41 12.49 -5.33 18.22
CA ALA A 41 13.83 -5.73 17.82
C ALA A 41 14.40 -6.80 18.77
N ALA A 42 14.12 -8.07 18.48
CA ALA A 42 14.42 -9.22 19.33
C ALA A 42 15.57 -9.99 18.71
N ASP A 43 16.51 -9.24 18.14
CA ASP A 43 17.88 -9.66 17.85
C ASP A 43 18.73 -8.38 17.83
N ALA A 44 18.61 -7.58 18.88
CA ALA A 44 19.66 -6.64 19.22
C ALA A 44 20.86 -7.47 19.71
N ASN A 45 21.65 -7.97 18.77
CA ASN A 45 23.00 -8.42 19.07
C ASN A 45 23.73 -7.25 19.77
N PRO A 46 24.16 -7.39 21.03
CA PRO A 46 24.73 -6.27 21.79
C PRO A 46 26.00 -5.67 21.15
N ASP A 47 26.62 -6.36 20.19
CA ASP A 47 27.76 -5.86 19.41
C ASP A 47 27.39 -4.92 18.25
N ALA A 48 26.12 -4.86 17.82
CA ALA A 48 25.67 -3.93 16.78
C ALA A 48 25.44 -2.49 17.30
N ALA A 49 25.53 -2.27 18.62
CA ALA A 49 25.32 -0.97 19.25
C ALA A 49 26.42 0.07 18.94
N LYS A 50 27.51 -0.30 18.24
CA LYS A 50 28.63 0.60 17.93
C LYS A 50 28.66 1.18 16.51
N ALA A 51 27.69 0.87 15.65
CA ALA A 51 27.57 1.49 14.33
C ALA A 51 26.20 2.16 14.17
N GLY A 52 26.07 3.41 14.64
CA GLY A 52 24.93 4.28 14.30
C GLY A 52 23.55 3.78 14.75
N GLY A 53 23.46 3.17 15.95
CA GLY A 53 22.21 2.63 16.49
C GLY A 53 21.05 3.64 16.48
N THR A 54 19.88 3.18 16.08
CA THR A 54 18.63 3.96 16.07
C THR A 54 18.36 4.44 17.49
N THR A 55 18.26 5.76 17.69
CA THR A 55 17.95 6.28 19.02
C THR A 55 16.56 5.84 19.46
N GLN A 56 16.31 5.82 20.77
CA GLN A 56 14.97 5.51 21.29
C GLN A 56 13.92 6.47 20.71
N GLU A 57 14.25 7.75 20.59
CA GLU A 57 13.41 8.76 19.94
C GLU A 57 13.08 8.45 18.47
N GLN A 58 14.06 7.95 17.71
CA GLN A 58 13.84 7.53 16.32
C GLN A 58 12.93 6.31 16.25
N SER A 59 13.09 5.36 17.17
CA SER A 59 12.24 4.17 17.25
C SER A 59 10.80 4.53 17.59
N ASP A 60 10.60 5.44 18.55
CA ASP A 60 9.27 5.96 18.92
C ASP A 60 8.63 6.72 17.75
N GLN A 61 9.41 7.51 17.01
CA GLN A 61 8.91 8.22 15.82
C GLN A 61 8.52 7.27 14.68
N ILE A 62 9.30 6.21 14.44
CA ILE A 62 8.95 5.15 13.48
C ILE A 62 7.62 4.51 13.87
N GLN A 63 7.48 4.12 15.13
CA GLN A 63 6.26 3.45 15.63
C GLN A 63 5.04 4.37 15.55
N LYS A 64 5.21 5.67 15.85
CA LYS A 64 4.16 6.69 15.69
C LYS A 64 3.73 6.84 14.24
N ASN A 65 4.67 6.93 13.30
CA ASN A 65 4.37 7.06 11.87
C ASN A 65 3.63 5.82 11.34
N ILE A 66 3.95 4.63 11.85
CA ILE A 66 3.20 3.40 11.49
C ILE A 66 1.79 3.43 12.06
N GLY A 67 1.61 3.84 13.31
CA GLY A 67 0.28 4.03 13.89
C GLY A 67 -0.57 5.02 13.08
N GLN A 68 0.04 6.11 12.62
CA GLN A 68 -0.61 7.08 11.73
C GLN A 68 -0.97 6.46 10.37
N ALA A 69 -0.04 5.75 9.73
CA ALA A 69 -0.28 5.09 8.46
C ALA A 69 -1.44 4.09 8.54
N VAL A 70 -1.47 3.27 9.58
CA VAL A 70 -2.53 2.28 9.81
C VAL A 70 -3.87 2.96 10.07
N SER A 71 -3.89 4.00 10.89
CA SER A 71 -5.12 4.74 11.20
C SER A 71 -5.68 5.42 9.96
N ALA A 72 -4.82 6.06 9.17
CA ALA A 72 -5.18 6.72 7.93
C ALA A 72 -5.71 5.72 6.88
N LEU A 73 -5.11 4.52 6.79
CA LEU A 73 -5.63 3.48 5.89
C LEU A 73 -7.04 3.00 6.27
N LYS A 74 -7.36 2.96 7.56
CA LYS A 74 -8.71 2.60 8.04
C LYS A 74 -9.75 3.68 7.75
N THR A 75 -9.36 4.95 7.68
CA THR A 75 -10.26 6.10 7.49
C THR A 75 -10.27 6.65 6.06
N ASN A 76 -9.68 5.96 5.09
CA ASN A 76 -9.51 6.43 3.70
C ASN A 76 -8.59 7.67 3.57
N GLY A 77 -7.74 7.93 4.57
CA GLY A 77 -6.69 8.95 4.56
C GLY A 77 -5.49 8.54 3.70
N TYR A 78 -5.68 8.36 2.39
CA TYR A 78 -4.66 7.77 1.53
C TYR A 78 -3.36 8.57 1.44
N LEU A 79 -3.47 9.91 1.36
CA LEU A 79 -2.31 10.77 1.28
C LEU A 79 -1.52 10.76 2.60
N GLU A 80 -2.21 10.80 3.72
CA GLU A 80 -1.61 10.71 5.07
C GLU A 80 -0.91 9.36 5.25
N ALA A 81 -1.55 8.27 4.84
CA ALA A 81 -0.96 6.94 4.86
C ALA A 81 0.31 6.87 4.01
N PHE A 82 0.28 7.42 2.79
CA PHE A 82 1.42 7.43 1.89
C PHE A 82 2.60 8.22 2.47
N VAL A 83 2.35 9.42 3.01
CA VAL A 83 3.39 10.27 3.61
C VAL A 83 4.00 9.61 4.84
N ALA A 84 3.17 9.04 5.72
CA ALA A 84 3.63 8.36 6.92
C ALA A 84 4.49 7.13 6.58
N LEU A 85 4.06 6.31 5.62
CA LEU A 85 4.85 5.16 5.15
C LEU A 85 6.18 5.59 4.49
N ARG A 86 6.18 6.68 3.70
CA ARG A 86 7.40 7.21 3.09
C ARG A 86 8.39 7.70 4.15
N SER A 87 7.89 8.33 5.22
CA SER A 87 8.71 8.77 6.35
C SER A 87 9.38 7.57 7.05
N VAL A 88 8.62 6.49 7.27
CA VAL A 88 9.17 5.23 7.81
C VAL A 88 10.21 4.66 6.86
N GLN A 89 9.94 4.61 5.55
CA GLN A 89 10.86 4.07 4.55
C GLN A 89 12.21 4.81 4.51
N SER A 90 12.22 6.12 4.82
CA SER A 90 13.44 6.92 4.91
C SER A 90 14.17 6.80 6.26
N ALA A 91 13.62 6.07 7.23
CA ALA A 91 14.26 5.90 8.52
C ALA A 91 15.53 5.02 8.39
N PRO A 92 16.62 5.39 9.08
CA PRO A 92 17.81 4.54 9.13
C PRO A 92 17.54 3.26 9.92
N ASN A 93 18.35 2.23 9.66
CA ASN A 93 18.39 0.97 10.43
C ASN A 93 17.09 0.15 10.44
N LEU A 94 16.28 0.23 9.39
CA LEU A 94 15.19 -0.73 9.19
C LEU A 94 15.77 -2.12 8.91
N THR A 95 15.16 -3.15 9.51
CA THR A 95 15.44 -4.53 9.09
C THR A 95 14.89 -4.77 7.69
N LEU A 96 15.40 -5.80 7.00
CA LEU A 96 14.91 -6.15 5.67
C LEU A 96 13.40 -6.45 5.66
N ASP A 97 12.91 -7.13 6.69
CA ASP A 97 11.49 -7.45 6.85
C ASP A 97 10.64 -6.19 7.08
N GLN A 98 11.12 -5.26 7.90
CA GLN A 98 10.45 -3.98 8.14
C GLN A 98 10.39 -3.12 6.87
N TYR A 99 11.51 -3.03 6.13
CA TYR A 99 11.55 -2.30 4.87
C TYR A 99 10.58 -2.92 3.85
N THR A 100 10.61 -4.25 3.72
CA THR A 100 9.72 -4.99 2.79
C THR A 100 8.25 -4.77 3.15
N ALA A 101 7.89 -4.83 4.42
CA ALA A 101 6.52 -4.58 4.89
C ALA A 101 6.06 -3.15 4.58
N VAL A 102 6.92 -2.16 4.78
CA VAL A 102 6.62 -0.75 4.46
C VAL A 102 6.39 -0.56 2.95
N VAL A 103 7.25 -1.15 2.11
CA VAL A 103 7.11 -1.09 0.65
C VAL A 103 5.83 -1.79 0.19
N ASN A 104 5.54 -2.98 0.72
CA ASN A 104 4.30 -3.72 0.41
C ASN A 104 3.06 -2.92 0.82
N ALA A 105 3.06 -2.34 2.02
CA ALA A 105 1.97 -1.48 2.49
C ALA A 105 1.78 -0.28 1.56
N ARG A 106 2.86 0.39 1.17
CA ARG A 106 2.81 1.56 0.27
C ARG A 106 2.25 1.19 -1.11
N LEU A 107 2.71 0.08 -1.70
CA LEU A 107 2.17 -0.43 -2.97
C LEU A 107 0.69 -0.79 -2.86
N ALA A 108 0.25 -1.31 -1.71
CA ALA A 108 -1.16 -1.58 -1.47
C ALA A 108 -1.99 -0.29 -1.42
N VAL A 109 -1.48 0.78 -0.76
CA VAL A 109 -2.12 2.10 -0.76
C VAL A 109 -2.26 2.62 -2.19
N GLU A 110 -1.19 2.58 -2.98
CA GLU A 110 -1.21 3.06 -4.37
C GLU A 110 -2.22 2.30 -5.24
N LYS A 111 -2.30 0.97 -5.07
CA LYS A 111 -3.28 0.13 -5.78
C LYS A 111 -4.72 0.45 -5.37
N GLU A 112 -4.98 0.65 -4.08
CA GLU A 112 -6.30 0.99 -3.56
C GLU A 112 -6.74 2.38 -4.05
N VAL A 113 -5.84 3.37 -3.95
CA VAL A 113 -6.05 4.73 -4.44
C VAL A 113 -6.35 4.73 -5.94
N ALA A 114 -5.57 3.99 -6.74
CA ALA A 114 -5.82 3.87 -8.17
C ALA A 114 -7.18 3.23 -8.46
N ALA A 115 -7.54 2.15 -7.77
CA ALA A 115 -8.83 1.48 -7.95
C ALA A 115 -10.01 2.42 -7.61
N ARG A 116 -9.91 3.17 -6.51
CA ARG A 116 -10.95 4.12 -6.09
C ARG A 116 -11.02 5.37 -6.97
N ALA A 117 -9.88 5.86 -7.43
CA ALA A 117 -9.84 6.95 -8.39
C ALA A 117 -10.54 6.57 -9.71
N VAL A 118 -10.33 5.34 -10.20
CA VAL A 118 -11.06 4.80 -11.36
C VAL A 118 -12.56 4.67 -11.08
N ALA A 119 -12.94 4.34 -9.85
CA ALA A 119 -14.33 4.31 -9.41
C ALA A 119 -14.95 5.70 -9.18
N GLY A 120 -14.19 6.79 -9.37
CA GLY A 120 -14.68 8.17 -9.24
C GLY A 120 -14.65 8.74 -7.81
N ASP A 121 -13.92 8.12 -6.88
CA ASP A 121 -13.78 8.63 -5.51
C ASP A 121 -13.00 9.97 -5.52
N PRO A 122 -13.61 11.08 -5.08
CA PRO A 122 -12.99 12.41 -5.14
C PRO A 122 -11.83 12.59 -4.15
N VAL A 123 -11.75 11.78 -3.09
CA VAL A 123 -10.62 11.76 -2.16
C VAL A 123 -9.46 11.01 -2.80
N ALA A 124 -9.74 9.87 -3.44
CA ALA A 124 -8.72 9.08 -4.12
C ALA A 124 -8.14 9.82 -5.34
N LEU A 125 -8.96 10.52 -6.13
CA LEU A 125 -8.49 11.35 -7.25
C LEU A 125 -7.51 12.43 -6.79
N ARG A 126 -7.85 13.17 -5.73
CA ARG A 126 -6.95 14.16 -5.12
C ARG A 126 -5.66 13.51 -4.59
N ALA A 127 -5.75 12.33 -3.99
CA ALA A 127 -4.59 11.59 -3.54
C ALA A 127 -3.68 11.17 -4.70
N VAL A 128 -4.23 10.69 -5.83
CA VAL A 128 -3.45 10.38 -7.05
C VAL A 128 -2.69 11.61 -7.55
N GLU A 129 -3.36 12.76 -7.62
CA GLU A 129 -2.73 14.01 -8.08
C GLU A 129 -1.59 14.44 -7.16
N ALA A 130 -1.82 14.41 -5.84
CA ALA A 130 -0.80 14.74 -4.85
C ALA A 130 0.40 13.79 -4.90
N ILE A 131 0.16 12.48 -5.01
CA ILE A 131 1.23 11.47 -5.12
C ILE A 131 2.02 11.65 -6.43
N LYS A 132 1.34 11.89 -7.56
CA LYS A 132 2.00 12.18 -8.85
C LYS A 132 2.85 13.45 -8.78
N GLY A 133 2.35 14.50 -8.13
CA GLY A 133 3.09 15.74 -7.92
C GLY A 133 4.35 15.53 -7.06
N ALA A 134 4.25 14.69 -6.02
CA ALA A 134 5.36 14.38 -5.12
C ALA A 134 6.41 13.40 -5.70
N ALA A 135 6.10 12.71 -6.80
CA ALA A 135 7.03 11.83 -7.50
C ALA A 135 7.87 12.55 -8.58
N ARG A 136 7.45 13.74 -9.01
CA ARG A 136 8.16 14.54 -10.03
C ARG A 136 9.15 15.55 -9.45
N ARG A 137 9.22 15.67 -8.12
CA ARG A 137 10.19 16.50 -7.40
C ARG A 137 11.26 15.60 -6.81
#